data_AF-A0A6A4JC90-F1
#
_entry.id   AF-A0A6A4JC90-F1
#
_cell.length_a   1.000
_cell.length_b   1.000
_cell.length_c   1.000
_cell.angle_alpha   90.00
_cell.angle_beta   90.00
_cell.angle_gamma   90.00
#
_symmetry.space_group_name_H-M   'P 1'
#
loop_
_entity.id
_entity.type
_entity.pdbx_description
1 polymer ?
#
loop_
_entity_poly.entity_id
_entity_poly.type
_entity_poly.pdbx_seq_one_letter_code
_entity_poly.pdbx_strand_id
1 'polypeptide(L)'
;MLLVFLSALLAGTAWSWPQGIDEILIQVAQADIDVQQFFKALSKNDFKLLPEYYSKLAVHRTILKSGADILKNLKIPENAKSIQEVLSIQLDKLLFKLRGILPENEPQAVKEKNTNS
;
A
#
# COMPACT_ATOMS: atom_id res chain seq x y z
N MET A 1 6.05 18.59 -22.15
CA MET A 1 5.15 18.07 -23.20
C MET A 1 5.34 16.56 -23.34
N LEU A 2 5.06 15.81 -22.27
CA LEU A 2 5.19 14.34 -22.21
C LEU A 2 4.02 13.69 -21.44
N LEU A 3 3.04 14.52 -21.03
CA LEU A 3 1.91 14.16 -20.16
C LEU A 3 0.61 13.90 -20.93
N VAL A 4 0.58 14.16 -22.25
CA VAL A 4 -0.63 14.01 -23.08
C VAL A 4 -0.69 12.62 -23.75
N PHE A 5 0.44 11.91 -23.85
CA PHE A 5 0.49 10.60 -24.51
C PHE A 5 0.01 9.44 -23.62
N LEU A 6 0.05 9.59 -22.29
CA LEU A 6 -0.42 8.53 -21.39
C LEU A 6 -1.95 8.45 -21.35
N SER A 7 -2.64 9.58 -21.56
CA SER A 7 -4.10 9.68 -21.51
C SER A 7 -4.78 9.04 -22.73
N ALA A 8 -4.11 9.02 -23.88
CA ALA A 8 -4.67 8.49 -25.13
C ALA A 8 -4.53 6.96 -25.26
N LEU A 9 -3.56 6.35 -24.58
CA LEU A 9 -3.38 4.89 -24.55
C LEU A 9 -4.45 4.19 -23.68
N LEU A 10 -5.02 4.88 -22.70
CA LEU A 10 -6.08 4.37 -21.82
C LEU A 10 -7.50 4.49 -22.43
N ALA A 11 -7.70 5.33 -23.45
CA ALA A 11 -9.01 5.56 -24.04
C ALA A 11 -9.32 4.68 -25.27
N GLY A 12 -8.29 4.13 -25.94
CA GLY A 12 -8.45 3.39 -27.21
C GLY A 12 -8.30 1.87 -27.12
N THR A 13 -7.85 1.35 -25.97
CA THR A 13 -7.81 -0.10 -25.71
C THR A 13 -8.66 -0.34 -24.48
N ALA A 14 -9.87 -0.86 -24.67
CA ALA A 14 -10.61 -1.48 -23.59
C ALA A 14 -9.85 -2.76 -23.18
N TRP A 15 -8.73 -2.58 -22.48
CA TRP A 15 -8.13 -3.63 -21.69
C TRP A 15 -9.17 -3.93 -20.62
N SER A 16 -9.99 -4.95 -20.88
CA SER A 16 -10.89 -5.51 -19.86
C SER A 16 -9.99 -6.21 -18.85
N TRP A 17 -9.39 -5.43 -17.96
CA TRP A 17 -8.68 -5.98 -16.83
C TRP A 17 -9.66 -6.82 -16.01
N PRO A 18 -9.21 -7.96 -15.47
CA PRO A 18 -10.01 -8.69 -14.52
C PRO A 18 -10.48 -7.76 -13.41
N GLN A 19 -11.79 -7.69 -13.16
CA GLN A 19 -12.37 -6.89 -12.08
C GLN A 19 -11.63 -7.24 -10.78
N GLY A 20 -10.98 -6.24 -10.17
CA GLY A 20 -10.12 -6.39 -8.99
C GLY A 20 -8.69 -5.89 -9.19
N ILE A 21 -8.14 -5.94 -10.41
CA ILE A 21 -6.78 -5.39 -10.69
C ILE A 21 -6.76 -3.87 -10.50
N ASP A 22 -7.77 -3.16 -11.03
CA ASP A 22 -7.90 -1.70 -10.91
C ASP A 22 -7.95 -1.25 -9.45
N GLU A 23 -8.75 -1.94 -8.64
CA GLU A 23 -8.93 -1.61 -7.23
C GLU A 23 -7.63 -1.84 -6.45
N ILE A 24 -6.95 -2.96 -6.69
CA ILE A 24 -5.65 -3.24 -6.06
C ILE A 24 -4.61 -2.19 -6.46
N LEU A 25 -4.58 -1.77 -7.72
CA LEU A 25 -3.67 -0.72 -8.19
C LEU A 25 -3.91 0.60 -7.48
N ILE A 26 -5.17 1.01 -7.31
CA ILE A 26 -5.53 2.24 -6.59
C ILE A 26 -5.06 2.14 -5.13
N GLN A 27 -5.30 1.01 -4.48
CA GLN A 27 -4.90 0.79 -3.08
C GLN A 27 -3.37 0.83 -2.92
N VAL A 28 -2.62 0.19 -3.82
CA VAL A 28 -1.15 0.23 -3.83
C VAL A 28 -0.63 1.65 -4.03
N ALA A 29 -1.23 2.40 -4.96
CA ALA A 29 -0.84 3.77 -5.23
C ALA A 29 -1.10 4.69 -4.03
N GLN A 30 -2.27 4.60 -3.41
CA GLN A 30 -2.63 5.39 -2.22
C GLN A 30 -1.70 5.08 -1.04
N ALA A 31 -1.44 3.80 -0.80
CA ALA A 31 -0.57 3.40 0.30
C ALA A 31 0.90 3.81 0.08
N ASP A 32 1.43 3.78 -1.16
CA ASP A 32 2.78 4.30 -1.41
C ASP A 32 2.86 5.83 -1.21
N ILE A 33 1.82 6.58 -1.63
CA ILE A 33 1.72 8.02 -1.36
C ILE A 33 1.76 8.29 0.16
N ASP A 34 0.97 7.57 0.95
CA ASP A 34 0.91 7.78 2.39
C ASP A 34 2.21 7.38 3.09
N VAL A 35 2.91 6.33 2.62
CA VAL A 35 4.25 5.98 3.10
C VAL A 35 5.24 7.12 2.81
N GLN A 36 5.20 7.71 1.62
CA GLN A 36 6.04 8.85 1.28
C GLN A 36 5.72 10.07 2.16
N GLN A 37 4.44 10.32 2.43
CA GLN A 37 4.01 11.41 3.32
C GLN A 37 4.49 11.20 4.75
N PHE A 38 4.43 9.97 5.27
CA PHE A 38 4.98 9.62 6.58
C PHE A 38 6.47 9.93 6.66
N PHE A 39 7.28 9.45 5.70
CA PHE A 39 8.72 9.74 5.70
C PHE A 39 9.02 11.23 5.51
N LYS A 40 8.22 11.95 4.73
CA LYS A 40 8.35 13.40 4.55
C LYS A 40 8.06 14.14 5.86
N ALA A 41 7.01 13.76 6.59
CA ALA A 41 6.71 14.32 7.92
C ALA A 41 7.84 14.02 8.90
N LEU A 42 8.36 12.79 8.91
CA LEU A 42 9.50 12.39 9.74
C LEU A 42 10.76 13.22 9.42
N SER A 43 11.10 13.40 8.15
CA SER A 43 12.26 14.22 7.74
C SER A 43 12.15 15.69 8.13
N LYS A 44 10.92 16.19 8.30
CA LYS A 44 10.61 17.56 8.70
C LYS A 44 10.45 17.72 10.22
N ASN A 45 10.61 16.65 10.98
CA ASN A 45 10.32 16.61 12.42
C ASN A 45 8.88 17.03 12.76
N ASP A 46 7.94 16.78 11.85
CA ASP A 46 6.52 17.10 12.05
C ASP A 46 5.82 15.96 12.80
N PHE A 47 6.18 15.83 14.08
CA PHE A 47 5.68 14.75 14.95
C PHE A 47 4.18 14.81 15.23
N LYS A 48 3.53 15.97 14.97
CA LYS A 48 2.08 16.13 15.20
C LYS A 48 1.25 15.32 14.22
N LEU A 49 1.72 15.18 12.98
CA LEU A 49 1.01 14.46 11.92
C LEU A 49 1.35 12.96 11.88
N LEU A 50 2.43 12.53 12.52
CA LEU A 50 2.86 11.13 12.48
C LEU A 50 1.80 10.13 13.00
N PRO A 51 1.05 10.39 14.09
CA PRO A 51 0.02 9.46 14.55
C PRO A 51 -1.12 9.26 13.55
N GLU A 52 -1.48 10.32 12.81
CA GLU A 52 -2.49 10.25 11.76
C GLU A 52 -2.02 9.37 10.61
N TYR A 53 -0.79 9.60 10.13
CA TYR A 53 -0.20 8.76 9.09
C TYR A 53 -0.02 7.32 9.56
N TYR A 54 0.42 7.09 10.80
CA TYR A 54 0.56 5.76 11.38
C TYR A 54 -0.77 4.97 11.34
N SER A 55 -1.86 5.63 11.73
CA SER A 55 -3.20 5.03 11.71
C SER A 55 -3.66 4.69 10.29
N LYS A 56 -3.45 5.59 9.32
CA LYS A 56 -3.76 5.34 7.90
C LYS A 56 -2.95 4.17 7.34
N LEU A 57 -1.65 4.12 7.63
CA LEU A 57 -0.76 3.05 7.19
C LEU A 57 -1.16 1.67 7.77
N ALA A 58 -1.72 1.63 8.99
CA ALA A 58 -2.23 0.40 9.59
C ALA A 58 -3.46 -0.15 8.85
N VAL A 59 -4.35 0.75 8.41
CA VAL A 59 -5.48 0.38 7.54
C VAL A 59 -4.98 -0.14 6.20
N HIS A 60 -4.05 0.58 5.57
CA HIS A 60 -3.43 0.16 4.30
C HIS A 60 -2.76 -1.21 4.40
N ARG A 61 -2.04 -1.51 5.47
CA ARG A 61 -1.44 -2.84 5.68
C ARG A 61 -2.48 -3.96 5.64
N THR A 62 -3.67 -3.73 6.21
CA THR A 62 -4.76 -4.72 6.22
C THR A 62 -5.34 -4.91 4.81
N ILE A 63 -5.60 -3.80 4.12
CA ILE A 63 -6.15 -3.82 2.75
C ILE A 63 -5.16 -4.46 1.78
N LEU A 64 -3.87 -4.12 1.85
CA LEU A 64 -2.84 -4.66 0.97
C LEU A 64 -2.59 -6.15 1.19
N LYS A 65 -2.68 -6.65 2.43
CA LYS A 65 -2.64 -8.10 2.70
C LYS A 65 -3.79 -8.82 2.01
N SER A 66 -5.01 -8.30 2.16
CA SER A 66 -6.19 -8.82 1.47
C SER A 66 -6.05 -8.74 -0.05
N GLY A 67 -5.54 -7.62 -0.57
CA GLY A 67 -5.28 -7.42 -2.00
C GLY A 67 -4.25 -8.39 -2.58
N ALA A 68 -3.19 -8.71 -1.83
CA ALA A 68 -2.22 -9.72 -2.23
C ALA A 68 -2.83 -11.13 -2.32
N ASP A 69 -3.72 -11.47 -1.39
CA ASP A 69 -4.43 -12.75 -1.41
C ASP A 69 -5.43 -12.82 -2.58
N ILE A 70 -6.12 -11.73 -2.87
CA ILE A 70 -7.01 -11.60 -4.04
C ILE A 70 -6.20 -11.75 -5.33
N LEU A 71 -5.06 -11.07 -5.45
CA LEU A 71 -4.20 -11.10 -6.64
C LEU A 71 -3.64 -12.51 -6.92
N LYS A 72 -3.34 -13.29 -5.88
CA LYS A 72 -2.88 -14.69 -6.01
C LYS A 72 -3.99 -15.64 -6.49
N ASN A 73 -5.22 -15.38 -6.07
CA ASN A 73 -6.37 -16.25 -6.36
C ASN A 73 -7.13 -15.84 -7.63
N LEU A 74 -6.85 -14.66 -8.18
CA LEU A 74 -7.47 -14.18 -9.40
C LEU A 74 -7.04 -15.02 -10.61
N LYS A 75 -8.01 -15.53 -11.39
CA LYS A 75 -7.73 -16.17 -12.67
C LYS A 75 -7.46 -15.11 -13.72
N ILE A 76 -6.17 -14.84 -13.97
CA ILE A 76 -5.72 -13.82 -14.92
C ILE A 76 -5.39 -14.49 -16.26
N PRO A 77 -5.85 -13.93 -17.40
CA PRO A 77 -5.50 -14.44 -18.72
C PRO A 77 -3.99 -14.29 -18.99
N GLU A 78 -3.41 -15.17 -19.81
CA GLU A 78 -1.94 -15.24 -20.00
C GLU A 78 -1.30 -13.92 -20.42
N ASN A 79 -2.00 -13.12 -21.22
CA ASN A 79 -1.56 -11.80 -21.68
C ASN A 79 -1.42 -10.76 -20.55
N ALA A 80 -1.97 -11.01 -19.37
CA ALA A 80 -1.93 -10.12 -18.21
C ALA A 80 -1.07 -10.67 -17.04
N LYS A 81 -0.40 -11.82 -17.21
CA LYS A 81 0.50 -12.41 -16.20
C LYS A 81 1.65 -11.47 -15.80
N SER A 82 2.25 -10.77 -16.77
CA SER A 82 3.33 -9.82 -16.48
C SER A 82 2.87 -8.66 -15.59
N ILE A 83 1.63 -8.20 -15.77
CA ILE A 83 1.05 -7.13 -14.95
C ILE A 83 0.81 -7.64 -13.52
N GLN A 84 0.30 -8.87 -13.37
CA GLN A 84 0.15 -9.53 -12.06
C GLN A 84 1.49 -9.64 -11.33
N GLU A 85 2.56 -10.00 -12.04
CA GLU A 85 3.90 -10.12 -11.47
C GLU A 85 4.43 -8.75 -10.99
N VAL A 86 4.31 -7.72 -11.82
CA VAL A 86 4.70 -6.34 -11.44
C VAL A 86 3.91 -5.86 -10.22
N LEU A 87 2.60 -6.10 -10.20
CA LEU A 87 1.74 -5.75 -9.07
C LEU A 87 2.11 -6.49 -7.79
N SER A 88 2.41 -7.77 -7.90
CA SER A 88 2.86 -8.60 -6.78
C SER A 88 4.17 -8.07 -6.20
N ILE A 89 5.13 -7.72 -7.05
CA ILE A 89 6.41 -7.12 -6.62
C ILE A 89 6.18 -5.78 -5.90
N GLN A 90 5.28 -4.92 -6.43
CA GLN A 90 4.98 -3.64 -5.79
C GLN A 90 4.29 -3.81 -4.43
N LEU A 91 3.33 -4.74 -4.35
CA LEU A 91 2.66 -5.12 -3.10
C LEU A 91 3.67 -5.60 -2.06
N ASP A 92 4.56 -6.53 -2.43
CA ASP A 92 5.57 -7.07 -1.52
C ASP A 92 6.54 -5.99 -1.04
N LYS A 93 7.00 -5.13 -1.94
CA LYS A 93 7.87 -3.99 -1.58
C LYS A 93 7.17 -3.05 -0.61
N LEU A 94 5.89 -2.77 -0.83
CA LEU A 94 5.13 -1.85 0.01
C LEU A 94 4.82 -2.47 1.38
N LEU A 95 4.44 -3.75 1.42
CA LEU A 95 4.28 -4.52 2.66
C LEU A 95 5.60 -4.60 3.45
N PHE A 96 6.74 -4.73 2.76
CA PHE A 96 8.06 -4.70 3.40
C PHE A 96 8.34 -3.33 4.05
N LYS A 97 8.10 -2.22 3.33
CA LYS A 97 8.21 -0.86 3.91
C LYS A 97 7.28 -0.70 5.12
N LEU A 98 6.04 -1.14 5.00
CA LEU A 98 5.05 -1.07 6.07
C LEU A 98 5.45 -1.88 7.29
N ARG A 99 6.09 -3.06 7.14
CA ARG A 99 6.65 -3.80 8.28
C ARG A 99 7.76 -3.05 9.01
N GLY A 100 8.53 -2.23 8.29
CA GLY A 100 9.55 -1.36 8.90
C GLY A 100 8.96 -0.19 9.69
N ILE A 101 7.77 0.29 9.31
CA ILE A 101 7.06 1.39 9.99
C ILE A 101 6.16 0.87 11.12
N LEU A 102 5.46 -0.24 10.85
CA LEU A 102 4.45 -0.90 11.67
C LEU A 102 4.90 -2.34 11.98
N PRO A 103 5.83 -2.54 12.93
CA PRO A 103 6.29 -3.88 13.28
C PRO A 103 5.10 -4.74 13.71
N GLU A 104 5.04 -6.00 13.23
CA GLU A 104 3.94 -6.91 13.58
C GLU A 104 3.95 -7.31 15.07
N ASN A 105 5.08 -7.05 15.73
CA ASN A 105 5.33 -7.28 17.15
C ASN A 105 5.66 -5.92 17.81
N GLU A 106 4.69 -5.02 17.94
CA GLU A 106 4.86 -3.98 18.96
C GLU A 106 4.91 -4.71 20.32
N PRO A 107 5.98 -4.56 21.13
CA PRO A 107 5.87 -4.92 22.53
C PRO A 107 4.72 -4.08 23.06
N GLN A 108 3.67 -4.75 23.51
CA GLN A 108 2.51 -4.12 24.13
C GLN A 108 3.02 -3.02 25.04
N ALA A 109 2.62 -1.78 24.77
CA ALA A 109 2.97 -0.62 25.58
C ALA A 109 2.94 -1.06 27.05
N VAL A 110 4.11 -1.02 27.67
CA VAL A 110 4.32 -1.40 29.07
C VAL A 110 3.24 -0.66 29.85
N LYS A 111 2.22 -1.40 30.30
CA LYS A 111 1.33 -0.93 31.35
C LYS A 111 2.18 -0.91 32.60
N GLU A 112 2.99 0.14 32.75
CA GLU A 112 3.44 0.64 34.03
C GLU A 112 2.20 1.11 34.78
N LYS A 113 1.39 0.15 35.23
CA LYS A 113 0.44 0.39 36.29
C LYS A 113 1.25 0.24 37.56
N ASN A 114 1.84 1.34 37.98
CA ASN A 114 2.24 1.63 39.35
C ASN A 114 1.21 0.99 40.31
N THR A 115 1.59 -0.10 40.95
CA THR A 115 0.95 -0.56 42.19
C THR A 115 1.97 -0.36 43.31
N ASN A 116 2.18 0.92 43.64
CA ASN A 116 2.45 1.30 45.02
C ASN A 116 1.09 1.35 45.74
N SER A 117 0.78 0.29 46.48
CA SER A 117 -0.02 0.30 47.72
C SER A 117 0.09 -1.06 48.38
#